data_AF-A0A820KJL9-F1
#
_entry.id   AF-A0A820KJL9-F1
#
_cell.length_a   1.000
_cell.length_b   1.000
_cell.length_c   1.000
_cell.angle_alpha   90.00
_cell.angle_beta   90.00
_cell.angle_gamma   90.00
#
_symmetry.space_group_name_H-M   'P 1'
#
loop_
_entity.id
_entity.type
_entity.pdbx_description
1 polymer ?
#
loop_
_entity_poly.entity_id
_entity_poly.type
_entity_poly.pdbx_seq_one_letter_code
_entity_poly.pdbx_strand_id
1 'polypeptide(L)'
;QALQIFSKAKQMIISVQLDNEINSTSIRCVDLSYQIGLCLMKKGDFLEALNNLLEAEQIIIKDPPVWDRFPQLLVTLYDNIAILYFLLHEPFEALFMWKKSNDIKTNFSYG
;
A
#
# COMPACT_ATOMS: atom_id res chain seq x y z
N GLN A 1 -12.73 -14.86 5.01
CA GLN A 1 -12.38 -15.61 3.78
C GLN A 1 -11.36 -14.86 2.93
N ALA A 2 -11.62 -13.60 2.50
CA ALA A 2 -10.69 -12.83 1.65
C ALA A 2 -9.26 -12.64 2.23
N LEU A 3 -9.14 -12.25 3.51
CA LEU A 3 -7.83 -12.07 4.17
C LEU A 3 -6.94 -13.31 4.06
N GLN A 4 -7.49 -14.50 4.36
CA GLN A 4 -6.75 -15.76 4.27
C GLN A 4 -6.28 -16.08 2.85
N ILE A 5 -7.10 -15.76 1.84
CA ILE A 5 -6.74 -15.97 0.42
C ILE A 5 -5.55 -15.09 0.04
N PHE A 6 -5.59 -13.80 0.39
CA PHE A 6 -4.50 -12.87 0.08
C PHE A 6 -3.22 -13.20 0.84
N SER A 7 -3.30 -13.55 2.12
CA SER A 7 -2.13 -13.96 2.91
C SER A 7 -1.44 -15.20 2.31
N LYS A 8 -2.23 -16.19 1.87
CA LYS A 8 -1.70 -17.40 1.23
C LYS A 8 -1.06 -17.08 -0.13
N ALA A 9 -1.69 -16.22 -0.93
CA ALA A 9 -1.12 -15.76 -2.20
C ALA A 9 0.22 -15.04 -2.01
N LYS A 10 0.34 -14.19 -0.97
CA LYS A 10 1.57 -13.48 -0.63
C LYS A 10 2.69 -14.45 -0.26
N GLN A 11 2.41 -15.46 0.56
CA GLN A 11 3.38 -16.50 0.92
C GLN A 11 3.86 -17.29 -0.30
N MET A 12 2.96 -17.64 -1.23
CA MET A 12 3.32 -18.34 -2.46
C MET A 12 4.27 -17.51 -3.32
N ILE A 13 3.98 -16.22 -3.53
CA ILE A 13 4.84 -15.34 -4.32
C ILE A 13 6.23 -15.20 -3.69
N ILE A 14 6.30 -15.01 -2.37
CA ILE A 14 7.57 -14.96 -1.64
C ILE A 14 8.36 -16.27 -1.81
N SER A 15 7.68 -17.43 -1.80
CA SER A 15 8.35 -18.72 -1.99
C SER A 15 8.83 -18.99 -3.42
N VAL A 16 8.21 -18.35 -4.42
CA VAL A 16 8.58 -18.46 -5.86
C VAL A 16 9.73 -17.52 -6.23
N GLN A 17 10.04 -16.54 -5.36
CA GLN A 17 11.05 -15.50 -5.53
C GLN A 17 12.50 -16.01 -5.70
N LEU A 18 12.72 -17.34 -5.66
CA LEU A 18 13.99 -18.00 -5.93
C LEU A 18 14.36 -18.03 -7.43
N ASP A 19 13.41 -17.88 -8.36
CA ASP A 19 13.70 -17.98 -9.80
C ASP A 19 13.04 -16.84 -10.61
N ASN A 20 13.88 -15.88 -11.04
CA ASN A 20 13.70 -14.99 -12.19
C ASN A 20 12.36 -14.23 -12.36
N GLU A 21 12.28 -13.02 -11.77
CA GLU A 21 11.73 -11.76 -12.34
C GLU A 21 11.44 -10.78 -11.19
N ILE A 22 12.33 -9.81 -10.99
CA ILE A 22 12.30 -8.93 -9.81
C ILE A 22 11.14 -7.92 -9.89
N ASN A 23 10.83 -7.36 -11.06
CA ASN A 23 9.81 -6.30 -11.20
C ASN A 23 8.37 -6.80 -11.10
N SER A 24 8.03 -7.91 -11.78
CA SER A 24 6.65 -8.45 -11.77
C SER A 24 6.28 -9.00 -10.39
N THR A 25 7.27 -9.48 -9.65
CA THR A 25 7.13 -9.97 -8.27
C THR A 25 6.90 -8.83 -7.28
N SER A 26 7.67 -7.73 -7.37
CA SER A 26 7.51 -6.55 -6.50
C SER A 26 6.10 -5.95 -6.57
N ILE A 27 5.54 -5.79 -7.78
CA ILE A 27 4.20 -5.21 -7.97
C ILE A 27 3.11 -6.11 -7.38
N ARG A 28 3.21 -7.44 -7.55
CA ARG A 28 2.23 -8.36 -6.95
C ARG A 28 2.28 -8.35 -5.44
N CYS A 29 3.46 -8.21 -4.85
CA CYS A 29 3.62 -8.07 -3.40
C CYS A 29 2.96 -6.79 -2.88
N VAL A 30 3.09 -5.67 -3.62
CA VAL A 30 2.42 -4.40 -3.31
C VAL A 30 0.91 -4.57 -3.28
N ASP A 31 0.32 -5.12 -4.36
CA ASP A 31 -1.12 -5.31 -4.47
C ASP A 31 -1.65 -6.18 -3.33
N LEU A 32 -0.96 -7.27 -3.00
CA LEU A 32 -1.38 -8.16 -1.93
C LEU A 32 -1.27 -7.52 -0.55
N SER A 33 -0.16 -6.86 -0.23
CA SER A 33 -0.03 -6.11 1.02
C SER A 33 -1.11 -5.05 1.14
N TYR A 34 -1.43 -4.35 0.05
CA TYR A 34 -2.52 -3.39 0.02
C TYR A 34 -3.89 -4.04 0.30
N GLN A 35 -4.24 -5.14 -0.37
CA GLN A 35 -5.52 -5.84 -0.16
C GLN A 35 -5.64 -6.43 1.26
N ILE A 36 -4.55 -6.97 1.81
CA ILE A 36 -4.49 -7.43 3.21
C ILE A 36 -4.75 -6.25 4.15
N GLY A 37 -4.07 -5.12 3.94
CA GLY A 37 -4.27 -3.89 4.71
C GLY A 37 -5.71 -3.42 4.71
N LEU A 38 -6.37 -3.38 3.54
CA LEU A 38 -7.78 -3.01 3.44
C LEU A 38 -8.71 -4.00 4.16
N CYS A 39 -8.43 -5.30 4.10
CA CYS A 39 -9.20 -6.32 4.82
C CYS A 39 -9.08 -6.14 6.34
N LEU A 40 -7.86 -5.90 6.83
CA LEU A 40 -7.58 -5.68 8.26
C LEU A 40 -8.22 -4.39 8.75
N MET A 41 -8.15 -3.31 7.96
CA MET A 41 -8.81 -2.04 8.26
C MET A 41 -10.33 -2.24 8.41
N LYS A 42 -10.97 -2.98 7.50
CA LYS A 42 -12.41 -3.32 7.61
C LYS A 42 -12.75 -4.19 8.82
N LYS A 43 -11.78 -4.98 9.31
CA LYS A 43 -11.94 -5.80 10.53
C LYS A 43 -11.71 -5.03 11.82
N GLY A 44 -11.16 -3.81 11.76
CA GLY A 44 -10.76 -3.02 12.93
C GLY A 44 -9.34 -3.29 13.42
N ASP A 45 -8.57 -4.13 12.73
CA ASP A 45 -7.18 -4.46 13.08
C ASP A 45 -6.23 -3.37 12.54
N PHE A 46 -6.39 -2.14 13.03
CA PHE A 46 -5.79 -0.94 12.43
C PHE A 46 -4.27 -0.93 12.41
N LEU A 47 -3.61 -1.42 13.46
CA LEU A 47 -2.15 -1.47 13.52
C LEU A 47 -1.57 -2.44 12.48
N GLU A 48 -2.18 -3.63 12.34
CA GLU A 48 -1.73 -4.61 11.35
C GLU A 48 -2.07 -4.16 9.92
N ALA A 49 -3.21 -3.48 9.74
CA ALA A 49 -3.55 -2.83 8.49
C ALA A 49 -2.49 -1.81 8.08
N LEU A 50 -2.07 -0.95 9.02
CA LEU A 50 -1.07 0.09 8.80
C LEU A 50 0.27 -0.53 8.40
N ASN A 51 0.73 -1.55 9.12
CA ASN A 51 1.98 -2.24 8.81
C ASN A 51 1.98 -2.81 7.38
N ASN A 52 0.88 -3.40 6.93
CA ASN A 52 0.77 -3.92 5.57
C ASN A 52 0.78 -2.80 4.51
N LEU A 53 0.12 -1.67 4.78
CA LEU A 53 0.14 -0.53 3.86
C LEU A 53 1.51 0.16 3.79
N LEU A 54 2.23 0.25 4.93
CA LEU A 54 3.60 0.76 4.96
C LEU A 54 4.58 -0.18 4.24
N GLU A 55 4.39 -1.49 4.34
CA GLU A 55 5.17 -2.45 3.55
C GLU A 55 4.93 -2.25 2.05
N ALA A 56 3.67 -2.07 1.64
CA ALA A 56 3.34 -1.77 0.24
C ALA A 56 4.01 -0.47 -0.23
N GLU A 57 3.99 0.59 0.60
CA GLU A 57 4.69 1.84 0.33
C GLU A 57 6.19 1.63 0.14
N GLN A 58 6.84 0.89 1.04
CA GLN A 58 8.29 0.65 0.98
C GLN A 58 8.70 -0.07 -0.31
N ILE A 59 7.94 -1.09 -0.72
CA ILE A 59 8.22 -1.81 -1.97
C ILE A 59 8.03 -0.87 -3.17
N ILE A 60 6.93 -0.13 -3.21
CA ILE A 60 6.65 0.86 -4.27
C ILE A 60 7.76 1.89 -4.40
N ILE A 61 8.22 2.49 -3.29
CA ILE A 61 9.22 3.56 -3.34
C ILE A 61 10.58 3.01 -3.79
N LYS A 62 10.91 1.79 -3.39
CA LYS A 62 12.16 1.12 -3.78
C LYS A 62 12.19 0.77 -5.26
N ASP A 63 11.06 0.38 -5.83
CA ASP A 63 10.92 -0.03 -7.23
C ASP A 63 9.64 0.57 -7.84
N PRO A 64 9.65 1.87 -8.21
CA PRO A 64 8.47 2.54 -8.71
C PRO A 64 8.02 1.97 -10.06
N PRO A 65 6.80 1.43 -10.18
CA PRO A 65 6.31 0.90 -11.44
C PRO A 65 6.07 2.01 -12.48
N VAL A 66 6.41 1.74 -13.75
CA VAL A 66 6.42 2.72 -14.86
C VAL A 66 5.07 2.82 -15.61
N TRP A 67 3.97 2.51 -14.94
CA TRP A 67 2.60 2.56 -15.48
C TRP A 67 1.86 3.87 -15.15
N ASP A 68 1.07 4.38 -16.10
CA ASP A 68 0.43 5.72 -16.03
C ASP A 68 -0.52 5.92 -14.84
N ARG A 69 -1.08 4.83 -14.29
CA ARG A 69 -2.00 4.88 -13.14
C ARG A 69 -1.31 4.86 -11.78
N PHE A 70 0.02 4.79 -11.77
CA PHE A 70 0.81 4.75 -10.55
C PHE A 70 0.54 5.92 -9.59
N PRO A 71 0.46 7.18 -10.06
CA PRO A 71 0.25 8.31 -9.15
C PRO A 71 -1.09 8.19 -8.39
N GLN A 72 -2.15 7.71 -9.06
CA GLN A 72 -3.45 7.52 -8.42
C GLN A 72 -3.43 6.39 -7.38
N LEU A 73 -2.62 5.35 -7.59
CA LEU A 73 -2.43 4.30 -6.59
C LEU A 73 -1.75 4.86 -5.33
N LEU A 74 -0.69 5.65 -5.49
CA LEU A 74 0.00 6.30 -4.37
C LEU A 74 -0.92 7.23 -3.58
N VAL A 75 -1.74 8.02 -4.28
CA VAL A 75 -2.77 8.86 -3.65
C VAL A 75 -3.68 8.04 -2.74
N THR A 76 -4.23 6.94 -3.27
CA THR A 76 -5.16 6.10 -2.53
C THR A 76 -4.48 5.41 -1.35
N LEU A 77 -3.23 4.96 -1.54
CA LEU A 77 -2.41 4.38 -0.49
C LEU A 77 -2.18 5.37 0.65
N TYR A 78 -1.76 6.59 0.35
CA TYR A 78 -1.52 7.64 1.35
C TYR A 78 -2.78 8.10 2.05
N ASP A 79 -3.91 8.20 1.35
CA ASP A 79 -5.21 8.52 1.97
C ASP A 79 -5.60 7.43 2.99
N ASN A 80 -5.39 6.15 2.67
CA ASN A 80 -5.69 5.05 3.59
C ASN A 80 -4.73 4.99 4.78
N ILE A 81 -3.44 5.21 4.57
CA ILE A 81 -2.46 5.29 5.65
C ILE A 81 -2.80 6.47 6.58
N ALA A 82 -3.18 7.62 6.03
CA ALA A 82 -3.60 8.78 6.81
C ALA A 82 -4.84 8.48 7.67
N ILE A 83 -5.84 7.80 7.10
CA ILE A 83 -7.02 7.33 7.85
C ILE A 83 -6.62 6.42 8.99
N LEU A 84 -5.70 5.47 8.77
CA LEU A 84 -5.24 4.56 9.82
C LEU A 84 -4.51 5.30 10.94
N TYR A 85 -3.61 6.23 10.62
CA TYR A 85 -2.98 7.07 11.64
C TYR A 85 -4.00 7.90 12.43
N PHE A 86 -5.01 8.46 11.74
CA PHE A 86 -6.09 9.18 12.41
C PHE A 86 -6.88 8.28 13.38
N LEU A 87 -7.20 7.04 12.97
CA LEU A 87 -7.88 6.05 13.80
C LEU A 87 -7.02 5.55 14.97
N LEU A 88 -5.69 5.60 14.84
CA LEU A 88 -4.73 5.26 15.88
C LEU A 88 -4.39 6.44 16.80
N HIS A 89 -5.05 7.60 16.63
CA HIS A 89 -4.80 8.83 17.39
C HIS A 89 -3.40 9.43 17.19
N GLU A 90 -2.84 9.28 15.99
CA GLU A 90 -1.55 9.85 15.54
C GLU A 90 -1.80 10.96 14.51
N PRO A 91 -2.22 12.18 14.93
CA PRO A 91 -2.71 13.21 14.02
C PRO A 91 -1.61 13.85 13.16
N PHE A 92 -0.37 13.89 13.62
CA PHE A 92 0.73 14.49 12.86
C PHE A 92 1.12 13.61 11.67
N GLU A 93 1.17 12.31 11.87
CA GLU A 93 1.44 11.28 10.88
C GLU A 93 0.29 11.23 9.85
N ALA A 94 -0.96 11.32 10.32
CA ALA A 94 -2.12 11.43 9.45
C ALA A 94 -2.03 12.65 8.53
N LEU A 95 -1.73 13.82 9.11
CA LEU A 95 -1.56 15.07 8.34
C LEU A 95 -0.42 14.97 7.33
N PHE A 96 0.71 14.38 7.73
CA PHE A 96 1.86 14.18 6.85
C PHE A 96 1.49 13.32 5.63
N MET A 97 0.77 12.22 5.85
CA MET A 97 0.35 11.33 4.77
C MET A 97 -0.69 11.97 3.84
N TRP A 98 -1.66 12.72 4.38
CA TRP A 98 -2.58 13.52 3.56
C TRP A 98 -1.84 14.57 2.73
N LYS A 99 -0.81 15.20 3.28
CA LYS A 99 0.01 16.15 2.52
C LYS A 99 0.67 15.46 1.32
N LYS A 100 1.27 14.28 1.50
CA LYS A 100 1.85 13.50 0.39
C LYS A 100 0.82 13.18 -0.69
N SER A 101 -0.39 12.76 -0.28
CA SER A 101 -1.50 12.51 -1.20
C SER A 101 -1.89 13.76 -1.99
N ASN A 102 -2.03 14.90 -1.30
CA ASN A 102 -2.39 16.17 -1.93
C ASN A 102 -1.30 16.68 -2.88
N ASP A 103 -0.03 16.58 -2.51
CA ASP A 103 1.10 17.00 -3.37
C ASP A 103 1.08 16.23 -4.71
N ILE A 104 0.75 14.93 -4.68
CA ILE A 104 0.56 14.14 -5.91
C ILE A 104 -0.66 14.63 -6.68
N LYS A 105 -1.83 14.78 -6.01
CA LYS A 105 -3.05 15.29 -6.67
C LYS A 105 -2.75 16.60 -7.38
N THR A 106 -2.11 17.57 -6.74
CA THR A 106 -1.81 18.87 -7.34
C THR A 106 -0.84 18.77 -8.52
N ASN A 107 0.17 17.91 -8.44
CA ASN A 107 1.16 17.76 -9.51
C ASN A 107 0.59 17.06 -10.76
N PHE A 108 -0.44 16.23 -10.61
CA PHE A 108 -1.07 15.48 -11.70
C PHE A 108 -2.46 16.00 -12.13
N SER A 109 -2.98 17.06 -11.49
CA SER A 109 -4.25 17.72 -11.87
C SER A 109 -4.10 18.76 -12.99
N TYR A 110 -2.87 19.14 -13.35
CA TYR A 110 -2.57 20.15 -14.37
C TYR A 110 -1.86 19.58 -15.61
N GLY A 111 -1.96 18.26 -15.85
CA GLY A 111 -1.40 17.58 -17.03
C GLY A 111 -2.39 17.45 -18.17
#